data_AF-A0A432T563-F1
#
_entry.id   AF-A0A432T563-F1
#
_cell.length_a   1.000
_cell.length_b   1.000
_cell.length_c   1.000
_cell.angle_alpha   90.00
_cell.angle_beta   90.00
_cell.angle_gamma   90.00
#
_symmetry.space_group_name_H-M   'P 1'
#
loop_
_entity.id
_entity.type
_entity.pdbx_description
1 polymer ?
#
loop_
_entity_poly.entity_id
_entity_poly.type
_entity_poly.pdbx_seq_one_letter_code
_entity_poly.pdbx_strand_id
1 'polypeptide(L)'
;MRLKERSISFVANFLLGVAWASMLIGAITSFSTNMHNGILSALLFAILAMIPGAAAVLLLEHFFTLKANHEELQKQTRLLETLLEQNKE
;
A
#
# COMPACT_ATOMS: atom_id res chain seq x y z
N MET A 1 4.76 -12.41 -1.63
CA MET A 1 3.68 -13.31 -1.16
C MET A 1 2.25 -12.73 -1.27
N ARG A 2 2.02 -11.55 -1.89
CA ARG A 2 0.68 -11.12 -2.40
C ARG A 2 0.61 -11.02 -3.94
N LEU A 3 1.75 -11.13 -4.61
CA LEU A 3 1.91 -11.03 -6.06
C LEU A 3 2.72 -12.24 -6.55
N LYS A 4 2.33 -12.81 -7.70
CA LYS A 4 2.94 -14.04 -8.25
C LYS A 4 4.41 -13.85 -8.64
N GLU A 5 4.78 -12.65 -9.10
CA GLU A 5 6.14 -12.34 -9.50
C GLU A 5 6.99 -11.82 -8.33
N ARG A 6 8.09 -12.52 -8.06
CA ARG A 6 8.99 -12.26 -6.92
C ARG A 6 9.53 -10.83 -6.90
N SER A 7 9.97 -10.32 -8.06
CA SER A 7 10.56 -8.98 -8.18
C SER A 7 9.53 -7.88 -7.95
N ILE A 8 8.32 -8.01 -8.50
CA ILE A 8 7.24 -7.05 -8.29
C ILE A 8 6.81 -7.06 -6.83
N SER A 9 6.67 -8.25 -6.22
CA SER A 9 6.35 -8.37 -4.79
C SER A 9 7.41 -7.73 -3.89
N PHE A 10 8.69 -7.80 -4.27
CA PHE A 10 9.76 -7.17 -3.51
C PHE A 10 9.67 -5.64 -3.59
N VAL A 11 9.62 -5.08 -4.80
CA VAL A 11 9.55 -3.63 -5.02
C VAL A 11 8.30 -3.03 -4.38
N ALA A 12 7.16 -3.70 -4.54
CA ALA A 12 5.90 -3.38 -3.88
C ALA A 12 6.05 -3.23 -2.36
N ASN A 13 6.55 -4.27 -1.70
CA ASN A 13 6.69 -4.29 -0.24
C ASN A 13 7.74 -3.28 0.24
N PHE A 14 8.82 -3.08 -0.52
CA PHE A 14 9.82 -2.06 -0.24
C PHE A 14 9.20 -0.66 -0.29
N LEU A 15 8.46 -0.34 -1.35
CA LEU A 15 7.77 0.95 -1.49
C LEU A 15 6.75 1.20 -0.39
N LEU A 16 6.01 0.16 0.03
CA LEU A 16 5.09 0.27 1.17
C LEU A 16 5.86 0.62 2.46
N GLY A 17 6.99 -0.04 2.70
CA GLY A 17 7.87 0.28 3.82
C GLY A 17 8.42 1.71 3.77
N VAL A 18 8.83 2.18 2.58
CA VAL A 18 9.28 3.57 2.36
C VAL A 18 8.14 4.56 2.62
N ALA A 19 6.90 4.27 2.20
CA ALA A 19 5.75 5.13 2.44
C ALA A 19 5.47 5.28 3.96
N TRP A 20 5.49 4.17 4.70
CA TRP A 20 5.38 4.18 6.16
C TRP A 20 6.51 4.96 6.84
N ALA A 21 7.76 4.72 6.42
CA ALA A 21 8.92 5.44 6.96
C ALA A 21 8.84 6.94 6.67
N SER A 22 8.48 7.33 5.45
CA SER A 22 8.31 8.73 5.05
C SER A 22 7.22 9.42 5.86
N MET A 23 6.11 8.72 6.17
CA MET A 23 5.05 9.24 7.01
C MET A 23 5.55 9.54 8.43
N LEU A 24 6.27 8.59 9.04
CA LEU A 24 6.82 8.75 10.39
C LEU A 24 7.91 9.83 10.45
N ILE A 25 8.82 9.85 9.47
CA ILE A 25 9.86 10.87 9.38
C ILE A 25 9.21 12.25 9.24
N GLY A 26 8.22 12.41 8.34
CA GLY A 26 7.48 13.66 8.19
C GLY A 26 6.82 14.12 9.49
N ALA A 27 6.17 13.21 10.22
CA ALA A 27 5.54 13.50 11.51
C ALA A 27 6.56 13.97 12.55
N ILE A 28 7.63 13.20 12.74
CA ILE A 28 8.66 13.47 13.77
C ILE A 28 9.39 14.77 13.44
N THR A 29 9.84 14.95 12.19
CA THR A 29 10.53 16.17 11.77
C THR A 29 9.63 17.39 11.97
N SER A 30 8.37 17.34 11.51
CA SER A 30 7.44 18.45 11.66
C SER A 30 7.13 18.77 13.13
N PHE A 31 6.97 17.75 13.97
CA PHE A 31 6.78 17.92 15.41
C PHE A 31 7.99 18.59 16.07
N SER A 32 9.19 18.07 15.83
CA SER A 32 10.43 18.60 16.42
C SER A 32 10.71 20.03 15.97
N THR A 33 10.47 20.36 14.69
CA THR A 33 10.66 21.72 14.19
C THR A 33 9.65 22.70 14.80
N ASN A 34 8.41 22.29 15.03
CA ASN A 34 7.35 23.17 15.53
C ASN A 34 7.17 23.19 17.05
N MET A 35 7.97 22.43 17.82
CA MET A 35 7.90 22.43 19.29
C MET A 35 8.03 23.82 19.92
N HIS A 36 8.79 24.73 19.29
CA HIS A 36 8.95 26.11 19.74
C HIS A 36 7.64 26.93 19.71
N ASN A 37 6.70 26.57 18.84
CA ASN A 37 5.40 27.23 18.70
C ASN A 37 4.33 26.68 19.67
N GLY A 38 4.74 25.81 20.60
CA GLY A 38 3.86 25.14 21.55
C GLY A 38 3.44 23.74 21.11
N ILE A 39 3.04 22.92 22.08
CA ILE A 39 2.80 21.49 21.84
C ILE A 39 1.59 21.23 20.93
N LEU A 40 0.56 22.09 21.00
CA LEU A 40 -0.67 21.92 20.23
C LEU A 40 -0.45 22.21 18.74
N SER A 41 0.29 23.29 18.43
CA SER A 41 0.66 23.62 17.05
C SER A 41 1.62 22.58 16.46
N ALA A 42 2.61 22.10 17.25
CA ALA A 42 3.51 21.03 16.85
C ALA A 42 2.76 19.75 16.48
N LEU A 43 1.74 19.37 17.26
CA LEU A 43 0.91 18.20 16.99
C LEU A 43 0.10 18.36 15.69
N LEU A 44 -0.52 19.53 15.49
CA LEU A 44 -1.28 19.82 14.26
C LEU A 44 -0.39 19.72 13.01
N PHE A 45 0.79 20.34 13.03
CA PHE A 45 1.73 20.26 11.91
C PHE A 45 2.29 18.85 11.69
N ALA A 46 2.48 18.06 12.76
CA ALA A 46 2.90 16.67 12.64
C ALA A 46 1.84 15.83 11.92
N ILE A 47 0.56 15.99 12.29
CA ILE A 47 -0.56 15.29 11.63
C ILE A 47 -0.66 15.71 10.15
N LEU A 48 -0.55 17.01 9.85
CA LEU A 48 -0.56 17.49 8.46
C LEU A 48 0.61 16.92 7.65
N ALA A 49 1.80 16.81 8.25
CA ALA A 49 2.97 16.24 7.59
C ALA A 49 2.84 14.73 7.31
N MET A 50 1.96 14.01 8.01
CA MET A 50 1.69 12.60 7.74
C MET A 50 0.86 12.38 6.47
N ILE A 51 0.04 13.36 6.05
CA ILE A 51 -0.90 13.25 4.92
C ILE A 51 -0.25 12.69 3.65
N PRO A 52 0.86 13.24 3.12
CA PRO A 52 1.47 12.72 1.90
C PRO A 52 1.94 11.26 2.04
N GLY A 53 2.49 10.88 3.20
CA GLY A 53 2.90 9.50 3.47
C GLY A 53 1.70 8.55 3.56
N ALA A 54 0.65 8.96 4.25
CA ALA A 54 -0.60 8.20 4.35
C ALA A 54 -1.27 8.02 2.97
N ALA A 55 -1.27 9.05 2.14
CA ALA A 55 -1.77 8.98 0.78
C ALA A 55 -0.97 7.97 -0.07
N ALA A 56 0.36 7.96 0.06
CA ALA A 56 1.20 6.98 -0.62
C ALA A 56 0.91 5.54 -0.15
N VAL A 57 0.73 5.31 1.16
CA VAL A 57 0.33 4.00 1.70
C VAL A 57 -1.00 3.54 1.10
N LEU A 58 -2.01 4.41 1.07
CA LEU A 58 -3.32 4.08 0.52
C LEU A 58 -3.27 3.74 -0.97
N LEU A 59 -2.52 4.52 -1.77
CA LEU A 59 -2.36 4.25 -3.20
C LEU A 59 -1.69 2.90 -3.45
N LEU A 60 -0.66 2.57 -2.67
CA LEU A 60 0.03 1.29 -2.80
C LEU A 60 -0.86 0.11 -2.38
N GLU A 61 -1.58 0.21 -1.26
CA GLU A 61 -2.53 -0.83 -0.85
C GLU A 61 -3.68 -1.02 -1.85
N HIS A 62 -4.17 0.07 -2.45
CA HIS A 62 -5.16 -0.01 -3.50
C HIS A 62 -4.60 -0.75 -4.73
N PHE A 63 -3.38 -0.43 -5.15
CA PHE A 63 -2.71 -1.12 -6.24
C PHE A 63 -2.52 -2.62 -5.95
N PHE A 64 -2.14 -3.00 -4.74
CA PHE A 64 -2.02 -4.42 -4.35
C PHE A 64 -3.34 -5.15 -4.39
N THR A 65 -4.40 -4.51 -3.94
CA THR A 65 -5.76 -5.07 -3.95
C THR A 65 -6.23 -5.30 -5.38
N LEU A 66 -6.05 -4.31 -6.27
CA LEU A 66 -6.40 -4.45 -7.67
C LEU A 66 -5.67 -5.62 -8.34
N LYS A 67 -4.37 -5.78 -8.08
CA LYS A 67 -3.62 -6.89 -8.70
C LYS A 67 -3.99 -8.24 -8.11
N ALA A 68 -4.22 -8.34 -6.80
CA ALA A 68 -4.70 -9.57 -6.18
C ALA A 68 -6.04 -10.02 -6.80
N ASN A 69 -6.99 -9.08 -6.95
CA ASN A 69 -8.28 -9.34 -7.58
C ASN A 69 -8.13 -9.80 -9.04
N HIS A 70 -7.22 -9.18 -9.80
CA HIS A 70 -6.96 -9.59 -11.18
C HIS A 70 -6.39 -11.01 -11.28
N GLU A 71 -5.43 -11.36 -10.40
CA GLU A 71 -4.88 -12.72 -10.34
C GLU A 71 -5.93 -13.74 -9.91
N GLU A 72 -6.85 -13.38 -9.02
CA GLU A 72 -7.95 -14.24 -8.60
C GLU A 72 -8.96 -14.47 -9.72
N LEU A 73 -9.37 -13.42 -10.44
CA LEU A 73 -10.25 -13.54 -11.61
C LEU A 73 -9.66 -14.47 -12.66
N GLN A 74 -8.37 -14.35 -12.97
CA GLN A 74 -7.69 -15.25 -13.92
C GLN A 74 -7.72 -16.72 -13.45
N LYS A 75 -7.57 -16.97 -12.15
CA LYS A 75 -7.66 -18.35 -11.60
C LYS A 75 -9.09 -18.88 -11.74
N GLN A 76 -10.09 -18.06 -11.43
CA GLN A 76 -11.50 -18.45 -11.57
C GLN A 76 -11.86 -18.75 -13.04
N THR A 77 -11.40 -17.93 -13.99
CA THR A 77 -11.62 -18.19 -15.43
C THR A 77 -11.02 -19.52 -15.86
N ARG A 78 -9.77 -19.82 -15.48
CA ARG A 78 -9.14 -21.10 -15.81
C ARG A 78 -9.87 -22.30 -15.21
N LEU A 79 -10.32 -22.18 -13.95
CA LEU A 79 -11.10 -23.24 -13.32
C LEU A 79 -12.43 -23.47 -14.06
N LEU A 80 -13.09 -22.41 -14.49
CA LEU A 80 -14.34 -22.49 -15.24
C LEU A 80 -14.13 -23.16 -16.61
N GLU A 81 -13.03 -22.83 -17.30
CA GLU A 81 -12.63 -23.47 -18.56
C GLU A 81 -12.43 -24.97 -18.37
N THR A 82 -11.66 -25.39 -17.36
CA THR A 82 -11.43 -26.82 -17.05
C THR A 82 -12.73 -27.57 -16.75
N LEU A 83 -13.63 -26.97 -15.96
CA LEU A 83 -14.92 -27.61 -15.62
C LEU A 83 -15.84 -27.74 -16.85
N LEU A 84 -15.75 -26.80 -17.79
CA LEU A 84 -16.52 -26.81 -19.02
C LEU A 84 -16.01 -27.86 -20.02
N GLU A 85 -14.69 -28.08 -20.08
CA GLU A 85 -14.10 -29.18 -20.84
C GLU A 85 -14.51 -30.54 -20.27
N GLN A 86 -14.45 -30.71 -18.94
CA GLN A 86 -14.83 -31.95 -18.25
C GLN A 86 -16.32 -32.31 -18.39
N ASN A 87 -17.22 -31.33 -18.60
CA ASN A 87 -18.65 -31.60 -18.83
C ASN A 87 -18.99 -31.91 -20.29
N LYS A 88 -18.06 -31.70 -21.23
CA LYS A 88 -18.27 -32.00 -22.65
C LYS A 88 -17.86 -33.42 -23.03
N GLU A 89 -17.06 -34.08 -22.20
CA GLU A 89 -16.74 -35.52 -22.27
C GLU A 89 -17.78 -36.34 -21.50
#